data_AF-A0A3D1Q927-F1
#
_entry.id   AF-A0A3D1Q927-F1
#
_cell.length_a   1.000
_cell.length_b   1.000
_cell.length_c   1.000
_cell.angle_alpha   90.00
_cell.angle_beta   90.00
_cell.angle_gamma   90.00
#
_symmetry.space_group_name_H-M   'P 1'
#
loop_
_entity.id
_entity.type
_entity.pdbx_description
1 polymer ?
#
loop_
_entity_poly.entity_id
_entity_poly.type
_entity_poly.pdbx_seq_one_letter_code
_entity_poly.pdbx_strand_id
1 'polypeptide(L)' 'GKEVFLIKNNRIMIQPVEVGLSDSAHIAIVSGLSEGDIVVKDASKDITAGGRVKPLFQ' A
#
# COMPACT_ATOMS: atom_id res chain seq x y z
N GLY A 1 3.06 -1.63 14.43
CA GLY A 1 3.81 -1.54 13.16
C GLY A 1 3.11 -0.56 12.25
N LYS A 2 3.78 -0.07 11.21
CA LYS A 2 3.12 0.63 10.12
C LYS A 2 2.74 -0.39 9.04
N GLU A 3 1.70 -0.09 8.29
CA GLU A 3 1.19 -0.98 7.26
C GLU A 3 0.66 -0.19 6.07
N VAL A 4 0.62 -0.84 4.91
CA VAL A 4 0.03 -0.31 3.68
C VAL A 4 -0.94 -1.33 3.10
N PHE A 5 -1.86 -0.85 2.26
CA PHE A 5 -2.65 -1.73 1.42
C PHE A 5 -1.90 -2.04 0.13
N LEU A 6 -1.46 -3.29 -0.01
CA LEU A 6 -0.81 -3.83 -1.19
C LEU A 6 -1.86 -4.46 -2.11
N ILE A 7 -1.77 -4.18 -3.40
CA ILE A 7 -2.56 -4.89 -4.41
C ILE A 7 -1.77 -6.09 -4.90
N LYS A 8 -2.28 -7.30 -4.63
CA LYS A 8 -1.69 -8.56 -5.10
C LYS A 8 -2.77 -9.48 -5.64
N ASN A 9 -2.58 -10.00 -6.85
CA ASN A 9 -3.56 -10.86 -7.52
C ASN A 9 -4.98 -10.26 -7.52
N ASN A 10 -5.08 -8.96 -7.84
CA ASN A 10 -6.32 -8.19 -7.89
C ASN A 10 -7.08 -8.14 -6.55
N ARG A 11 -6.37 -8.26 -5.43
CA ARG A 11 -6.92 -8.17 -4.07
C ARG A 11 -6.13 -7.21 -3.21
N ILE A 12 -6.82 -6.57 -2.28
CA ILE A 12 -6.21 -5.78 -1.22
C ILE A 12 -5.65 -6.72 -0.15
N MET A 13 -4.37 -6.56 0.15
CA MET A 13 -3.66 -7.24 1.23
C MET A 13 -3.12 -6.20 2.20
N ILE A 14 -3.17 -6.50 3.50
CA ILE A 14 -2.46 -5.71 4.50
C ILE A 14 -1.00 -6.15 4.46
N GLN A 15 -0.09 -5.21 4.20
CA GLN A 15 1.34 -5.45 4.14
C GLN A 15 2.02 -4.64 5.25
N PRO A 16 2.58 -5.31 6.27
CA PRO A 16 3.44 -4.65 7.26
C PRO A 16 4.67 -4.06 6.57
N VAL A 17 5.07 -2.86 6.98
CA VAL A 17 6.26 -2.17 6.49
C VAL A 17 7.04 -1.56 7.64
N GLU A 18 8.34 -1.46 7.45
CA GLU A 18 9.20 -0.63 8.29
C GLU A 18 9.37 0.74 7.64
N VAL A 19 9.23 1.79 8.44
CA VAL A 19 9.34 3.17 7.97
C VAL A 19 10.56 3.84 8.57
N GLY A 20 11.21 4.68 7.77
CA GLY A 20 12.33 5.51 8.16
C GLY A 20 11.91 6.96 8.40
N LEU A 21 12.67 7.88 7.80
CA LEU A 21 12.40 9.31 7.86
C LEU A 21 11.05 9.65 7.22
N SER A 22 10.41 10.68 7.74
CA SER A 22 9.16 11.22 7.22
C SER A 22 9.16 12.74 7.27
N ASP A 23 8.50 13.36 6.30
CA ASP A 23 8.14 14.77 6.32
C ASP A 23 6.61 14.93 6.36
N SER A 24 6.10 16.14 6.11
CA SER A 24 4.67 16.44 6.14
C SER A 24 3.86 15.77 5.03
N ALA A 25 4.50 15.31 3.96
CA ALA A 25 3.85 14.77 2.76
C ALA A 25 4.31 13.33 2.41
N HIS A 26 5.49 12.91 2.89
CA HIS A 26 6.11 11.66 2.49
C HIS A 26 6.67 10.88 3.67
N ILE A 27 6.66 9.55 3.54
CA ILE A 27 7.25 8.62 4.50
C ILE A 27 8.16 7.68 3.70
N ALA A 28 9.41 7.52 4.12
CA ALA A 28 10.33 6.57 3.53
C ALA A 28 10.02 5.15 4.03
N ILE A 29 9.86 4.19 3.10
CA ILE A 29 9.76 2.76 3.41
C ILE A 29 11.15 2.16 3.33
N VAL A 30 11.63 1.56 4.43
CA VAL A 30 12.96 0.94 4.52
C VAL A 30 12.91 -0.57 4.27
N SER A 31 11.78 -1.23 4.56
CA SER A 31 11.57 -2.65 4.26
C SER A 31 10.09 -3.01 4.20
N GLY A 32 9.77 -4.20 3.66
CA GLY A 32 8.41 -4.74 3.61
C GLY A 32 7.69 -4.59 2.27
N LEU A 33 8.34 -3.99 1.26
CA LEU A 33 7.88 -3.92 -0.13
C LEU A 33 9.04 -4.26 -1.09
N SER A 34 8.68 -4.66 -2.30
CA SER A 34 9.60 -4.85 -3.43
C SER A 34 9.30 -3.85 -4.54
N GLU A 35 10.31 -3.51 -5.35
CA GLU A 35 10.07 -2.70 -6.54
C GLU A 35 9.02 -3.33 -7.46
N GLY A 36 8.10 -2.51 -7.96
CA GLY A 36 6.94 -2.95 -8.75
C GLY A 36 5.70 -3.27 -7.92
N ASP A 37 5.78 -3.31 -6.59
CA ASP A 37 4.60 -3.41 -5.73
C ASP A 37 3.69 -2.19 -5.89
N ILE A 38 2.38 -2.45 -6.00
CA ILE A 38 1.37 -1.41 -6.17
C ILE A 38 0.64 -1.23 -4.84
N VAL A 39 0.78 -0.03 -4.26
CA VAL A 39 0.15 0.33 -3.00
C VAL A 39 -0.97 1.33 -3.19
N VAL A 40 -1.95 1.30 -2.29
CA VAL A 40 -3.00 2.31 -2.25
C VAL A 40 -2.47 3.55 -1.53
N LYS A 41 -2.43 4.69 -2.24
CA LYS A 41 -2.05 5.99 -1.65
C LYS A 41 -3.21 6.68 -0.93
N ASP A 42 -4.41 6.59 -1.50
CA ASP A 42 -5.61 7.22 -0.97
C ASP A 42 -6.71 6.17 -0.78
N ALA A 43 -7.04 5.90 0.48
CA ALA A 43 -8.05 4.94 0.91
C ALA A 43 -9.38 5.61 1.28
N SER A 44 -9.65 6.84 0.81
CA SER A 44 -10.88 7.60 1.10
C SER A 44 -12.17 6.95 0.58
N LYS A 45 -12.06 5.88 -0.22
CA LYS A 45 -13.19 5.02 -0.62
C LYS A 45 -13.17 3.74 0.20
N ASP A 46 -14.35 3.15 0.42
CA ASP A 46 -14.53 1.88 1.14
C ASP A 46 -13.73 0.73 0.47
N ILE A 47 -12.47 0.60 0.85
CA ILE A 47 -11.61 -0.53 0.52
C ILE A 47 -11.43 -1.37 1.78
N THR A 48 -11.67 -2.66 1.63
CA THR A 48 -11.56 -3.63 2.71
C THR A 48 -10.46 -4.63 2.38
N ALA A 49 -9.74 -5.08 3.40
CA ALA A 49 -8.79 -6.18 3.25
C ALA A 49 -9.49 -7.41 2.63
N GLY A 50 -8.84 -8.05 1.66
CA GLY A 50 -9.42 -9.15 0.88
C GLY A 50 -10.38 -8.73 -0.23
N GLY A 51 -10.77 -7.45 -0.29
CA GLY A 51 -11.61 -6.88 -1.33
C GLY A 51 -10.97 -7.02 -2.72
N ARG A 52 -11.80 -7.30 -3.73
CA ARG A 52 -11.34 -7.35 -5.13
C ARG A 52 -11.20 -5.95 -5.68
N VAL A 53 -10.12 -5.72 -6.42
CA VAL A 53 -9.84 -4.46 -7.10
C VAL A 53 -9.36 -4.71 -8.53
N LYS A 54 -9.63 -3.76 -9.42
CA LYS A 54 -9.06 -3.72 -10.76
C LYS A 54 -8.15 -2.49 -10.85
N PRO A 55 -6.83 -2.65 -10.79
CA PRO A 55 -5.91 -1.55 -11.01
C PRO A 55 -6.14 -0.94 -12.40
N LEU A 56 -6.23 0.39 -12.45
CA LEU A 56 -6.22 1.14 -13.70
C LEU A 56 -4.93 1.96 -13.67
N PHE A 57 -3.93 1.51 -14.43
CA PHE A 57 -2.73 2.31 -14.66
C PHE A 57 -3.08 3.29 -15.78
N GLN A 58 -3.02 4.59 -15.47
CA GLN A 58 -3.06 5.66 -16.47
C GLN A 58 -1.64 5.96 -16.92
#